data_AF-D9XFX3-F1
#
_entry.id   AF-D9XFX3-F1
#
_cell.length_a   1.000
_cell.length_b   1.000
_cell.length_c   1.000
_cell.angle_alpha   90.00
_cell.angle_beta   90.00
_cell.angle_gamma   90.00
#
_symmetry.space_group_name_H-M   'P 1'
#
loop_
_entity.id
_entity.type
_entity.pdbx_description
1 polymer ?
#
loop_
_entity_poly.entity_id
_entity_poly.type
_entity_poly.pdbx_seq_one_letter_code
_entity_poly.pdbx_strand_id
1 'polypeptide(L)'
;MNIVHARLWRTKVTIGSDGLAEVVTATEVGRRPLPVSLSQLVGINALACDLRGVIDEGVHDHEVNLLTSYVADTKNGTPLTAHYPRLTATSRHIRSFVSECTGLGVMSAVSETLFAWKPDKRSLNSFDVLPRQLIGVYGRKGPRPDLLFHLDAGVIAGEARGRSRKEKSLFPTTATKPQKDRILTLANWSIRNTGHPYFMSWVWIGPSGVVVDVFLPDDEKVTNNIATDWVKTTNGERWVIAPERSRHRPVIGPATDFSEDGTMEGGDNRVARRRTIRVQSGTVRRVLEESANQADIQADAVMRKLFERRPIVGSVAGIPVRGKWITANALGPATHEVLVGVLGEGLPTEGRAQRRRRSLGVDAALDGRLLTVVHHLDEERPSWDRIERDILRAP
;
A
#
# COMPACT_ATOMS: atom_id res chain seq x y z
N MET A 1 18.23 4.22 2.41
CA MET A 1 17.31 3.85 1.30
C MET A 1 17.83 2.65 0.54
N ASN A 2 16.98 1.64 0.41
CA ASN A 2 17.15 0.50 -0.47
C ASN A 2 16.56 0.72 -1.85
N ILE A 3 16.78 -0.27 -2.73
CA ILE A 3 16.12 -0.41 -4.02
C ILE A 3 15.16 -1.60 -3.99
N VAL A 4 13.90 -1.41 -4.39
CA VAL A 4 13.01 -2.52 -4.79
C VAL A 4 12.99 -2.56 -6.31
N HIS A 5 13.26 -3.71 -6.93
CA HIS A 5 13.12 -3.80 -8.38
C HIS A 5 11.64 -3.79 -8.76
N ALA A 6 11.25 -2.92 -9.68
CA ALA A 6 9.86 -2.77 -10.12
C ALA A 6 9.69 -3.12 -11.60
N ARG A 7 8.65 -3.89 -11.92
CA ARG A 7 8.06 -3.99 -13.27
C ARG A 7 6.80 -3.15 -13.34
N LEU A 8 6.63 -2.39 -14.41
CA LEU A 8 5.45 -1.56 -14.66
C LEU A 8 4.59 -2.17 -15.77
N TRP A 9 3.31 -2.37 -15.48
CA TRP A 9 2.33 -3.01 -16.36
C TRP A 9 1.16 -2.06 -16.62
N ARG A 10 0.74 -1.88 -17.87
CA ARG A 10 -0.58 -1.30 -18.18
C ARG A 10 -1.62 -2.40 -18.28
N THR A 11 -2.78 -2.24 -17.65
CA THR A 11 -3.90 -3.18 -17.70
C THR A 11 -5.10 -2.60 -18.43
N LYS A 12 -5.42 -3.20 -19.59
CA LYS A 12 -6.62 -2.91 -20.38
C LYS A 12 -7.69 -3.95 -20.08
N VAL A 13 -8.89 -3.51 -19.73
CA VAL A 13 -10.02 -4.37 -19.38
C VAL A 13 -11.02 -4.42 -20.53
N THR A 14 -11.32 -5.62 -21.02
CA THR A 14 -12.47 -5.90 -21.89
C THR A 14 -13.66 -6.31 -21.01
N ILE A 15 -14.79 -5.64 -21.20
CA ILE A 15 -16.04 -5.93 -20.48
C ILE A 15 -16.89 -6.89 -21.34
N GLY A 16 -17.36 -7.98 -20.75
CA GLY A 16 -18.23 -8.96 -21.40
C GLY A 16 -19.69 -8.52 -21.45
N SER A 17 -20.53 -9.30 -22.14
CA SER A 17 -21.99 -9.10 -22.21
C SER A 17 -22.70 -9.26 -20.85
N ASP A 18 -22.04 -9.88 -19.87
CA ASP A 18 -22.44 -9.98 -18.47
C ASP A 18 -22.18 -8.70 -17.65
N GLY A 19 -21.55 -7.68 -18.23
CA GLY A 19 -21.15 -6.46 -17.54
C GLY A 19 -20.00 -6.64 -16.55
N LEU A 20 -19.22 -7.72 -16.69
CA LEU A 20 -18.06 -8.06 -15.87
C LEU A 20 -16.78 -8.04 -16.70
N ALA A 21 -15.62 -8.09 -16.04
CA ALA A 21 -14.33 -8.18 -16.72
C ALA A 21 -14.16 -9.57 -17.36
N GLU A 22 -14.22 -9.63 -18.70
CA GLU A 22 -14.08 -10.85 -19.49
C GLU A 22 -12.62 -11.17 -19.81
N VAL A 23 -11.81 -10.15 -20.11
CA VAL A 23 -10.35 -10.26 -20.26
C VAL A 23 -9.69 -9.03 -19.68
N VAL A 24 -8.63 -9.21 -18.90
CA VAL A 24 -7.64 -8.16 -18.62
C VAL A 24 -6.35 -8.51 -19.37
N THR A 25 -5.96 -7.65 -20.31
CA THR A 25 -4.60 -7.70 -20.89
C THR A 25 -3.69 -6.85 -20.00
N ALA A 26 -2.63 -7.44 -19.46
CA ALA A 26 -1.52 -6.70 -18.84
C ALA A 26 -0.31 -6.73 -19.77
N THR A 27 0.27 -5.57 -20.09
CA THR A 27 1.47 -5.44 -20.93
C THR A 27 2.56 -4.73 -20.16
N GLU A 28 3.77 -5.27 -20.13
CA GLU A 28 4.92 -4.65 -19.49
C GLU A 28 5.39 -3.43 -20.31
N VAL A 29 5.50 -2.26 -19.65
CA VAL A 29 5.86 -0.97 -20.27
C VAL A 29 7.10 -0.33 -19.64
N GLY A 30 7.79 -1.04 -18.76
CA GLY A 30 9.04 -0.57 -18.16
C GLY A 30 9.52 -1.41 -16.97
N ARG A 31 10.82 -1.31 -16.70
CA ARG A 31 11.46 -1.82 -15.48
C ARG A 31 12.34 -0.73 -14.88
N ARG A 32 12.34 -0.59 -13.55
CA ARG A 32 13.15 0.42 -12.86
C ARG A 32 13.51 0.00 -11.43
N PRO A 33 14.66 0.43 -10.88
CA PRO A 33 14.81 0.54 -9.44
C PRO A 33 13.81 1.55 -8.86
N LEU A 34 12.99 1.11 -7.90
CA LEU A 34 12.18 1.96 -7.03
C LEU A 34 12.99 2.24 -5.76
N PRO A 35 13.29 3.51 -5.40
CA PRO A 35 13.88 3.81 -4.10
C PRO A 35 12.85 3.58 -2.99
N VAL A 36 13.22 2.86 -1.95
CA VAL A 36 12.38 2.60 -0.77
C VAL A 36 13.17 2.90 0.50
N SER A 37 12.53 3.56 1.46
CA SER A 37 13.08 3.83 2.79
C SER A 37 12.43 2.86 3.79
N LEU A 38 13.24 2.29 4.68
CA LEU A 38 12.75 1.42 5.74
C LEU A 38 12.08 2.26 6.85
N SER A 39 12.51 3.50 7.07
CA SER A 39 11.82 4.41 8.00
C SER A 39 10.46 4.90 7.46
N GLN A 40 10.33 5.15 6.15
CA GLN A 40 9.03 5.35 5.50
C GLN A 40 8.16 4.10 5.62
N LEU A 41 8.70 2.91 5.30
CA LEU A 41 7.97 1.65 5.37
C LEU A 41 7.44 1.38 6.79
N VAL A 42 8.26 1.57 7.83
CA VAL A 42 7.84 1.47 9.22
C VAL A 42 6.84 2.57 9.57
N GLY A 43 7.10 3.84 9.25
CA GLY A 43 6.23 4.97 9.57
C GLY A 43 4.83 4.84 8.95
N ILE A 44 4.73 4.36 7.71
CA ILE A 44 3.45 4.11 7.03
C ILE A 44 2.65 3.00 7.72
N ASN A 45 3.32 1.96 8.21
CA ASN A 45 2.66 0.89 8.98
C ASN A 45 2.31 1.35 10.41
N ALA A 46 3.15 2.16 11.04
CA ALA A 46 2.88 2.80 12.33
C ALA A 46 1.66 3.75 12.27
N LEU A 47 1.41 4.37 11.12
CA LEU A 47 0.24 5.21 10.84
C LEU A 47 -0.96 4.44 10.30
N ALA A 48 -0.81 3.15 9.96
CA ALA A 48 -1.91 2.30 9.52
C ALA A 48 -2.78 1.79 10.68
N CYS A 49 -2.36 2.02 11.94
CA CYS A 49 -3.18 1.79 13.12
C CYS A 49 -4.50 2.59 13.04
N ASP A 50 -5.63 1.96 13.41
CA ASP A 50 -6.91 2.65 13.44
C ASP A 50 -6.93 3.73 14.55
N LEU A 51 -6.78 5.00 14.15
CA LEU A 51 -6.78 6.18 15.03
C LEU A 51 -8.08 6.37 15.83
N ARG A 52 -9.13 5.58 15.56
CA ARG A 52 -10.38 5.52 16.33
C ARG A 52 -10.29 4.55 17.52
N GLY A 53 -9.29 3.69 17.55
CA GLY A 53 -9.02 2.71 18.62
C GLY A 53 -8.03 3.20 19.68
N VAL A 54 -7.73 2.34 20.64
CA VAL A 54 -6.60 2.52 21.56
C VAL A 54 -5.36 1.89 20.92
N ILE A 55 -4.35 2.72 20.63
CA ILE A 55 -3.03 2.21 20.24
C ILE A 55 -2.36 1.66 21.51
N ASP A 56 -2.20 0.35 21.57
CA ASP A 56 -1.37 -0.30 22.59
C ASP A 56 0.11 -0.17 22.18
N GLU A 57 0.91 0.47 23.04
CA GLU A 57 2.30 0.76 22.72
C GLU A 57 3.19 -0.48 22.75
N GLY A 58 2.84 -1.51 23.53
CA GLY A 58 3.56 -2.78 23.56
C GLY A 58 3.29 -3.63 22.30
N VAL A 59 2.05 -3.64 21.81
CA VAL A 59 1.71 -4.25 20.52
C VAL A 59 2.42 -3.51 19.38
N HIS A 60 2.37 -2.18 19.37
CA HIS A 60 3.03 -1.37 18.34
C HIS A 60 4.56 -1.59 18.30
N ASP A 61 5.23 -1.55 19.46
CA ASP A 61 6.67 -1.82 19.55
C ASP A 61 7.00 -3.25 19.07
N HIS A 62 6.14 -4.23 19.35
CA HIS A 62 6.30 -5.61 18.88
C HIS A 62 6.12 -5.73 17.36
N GLU A 63 5.16 -5.03 16.77
CA GLU A 63 4.95 -4.98 15.32
C GLU A 63 6.14 -4.35 14.58
N VAL A 64 6.69 -3.25 15.10
CA VAL A 64 7.89 -2.60 14.54
C VAL A 64 9.10 -3.54 14.65
N ASN A 65 9.31 -4.16 15.82
CA ASN A 65 10.39 -5.12 16.05
C ASN A 65 10.28 -6.34 15.12
N LEU A 66 9.09 -6.95 14.99
CA LEU A 66 8.85 -8.04 14.03
C LEU A 66 9.21 -7.61 12.61
N LEU A 67 8.60 -6.53 12.11
CA LEU A 67 8.75 -6.09 10.73
C LEU A 67 10.23 -5.86 10.35
N THR A 68 10.96 -5.15 11.21
CA THR A 68 12.38 -4.79 11.01
C THR A 68 13.36 -5.92 11.33
N SER A 69 12.94 -6.91 12.12
CA SER A 69 13.70 -8.16 12.30
C SER A 69 13.63 -9.07 11.05
N TYR A 70 12.55 -9.03 10.27
CA TYR A 70 12.42 -9.83 9.04
C TYR A 70 12.86 -9.09 7.77
N VAL A 71 12.58 -7.79 7.64
CA VAL A 71 12.93 -6.95 6.48
C VAL A 71 14.15 -6.11 6.84
N ALA A 72 15.27 -6.33 6.14
CA ALA A 72 16.58 -5.84 6.55
C ALA A 72 17.35 -5.22 5.37
N ASP A 73 18.04 -4.11 5.65
CA ASP A 73 19.05 -3.55 4.75
C ASP A 73 20.38 -4.34 4.91
N THR A 74 21.20 -4.31 3.85
CA THR A 74 22.62 -4.72 3.88
C THR A 74 23.59 -3.57 3.56
N LYS A 75 23.09 -2.45 3.01
CA LYS A 75 23.69 -1.10 2.91
C LYS A 75 22.80 -0.18 2.06
N ASN A 76 22.85 1.12 2.35
CA ASN A 76 22.30 2.18 1.50
C ASN A 76 22.64 1.97 0.01
N GLY A 77 21.61 1.96 -0.84
CA GLY A 77 21.72 1.73 -2.29
C GLY A 77 21.63 0.26 -2.74
N THR A 78 21.65 -0.71 -1.81
CA THR A 78 21.48 -2.14 -2.16
C THR A 78 20.00 -2.53 -2.34
N PRO A 79 19.68 -3.65 -3.02
CA PRO A 79 18.33 -4.18 -3.07
C PRO A 79 17.76 -4.47 -1.68
N LEU A 80 16.49 -4.11 -1.43
CA LEU A 80 15.81 -4.42 -0.18
C LEU A 80 15.75 -5.93 0.01
N THR A 81 16.15 -6.43 1.18
CA THR A 81 16.17 -7.86 1.48
C THR A 81 15.23 -8.23 2.61
N ALA A 82 15.05 -9.53 2.80
CA ALA A 82 14.45 -10.08 4.01
C ALA A 82 15.26 -11.30 4.45
N HIS A 83 15.19 -11.65 5.73
CA HIS A 83 15.75 -12.88 6.28
C HIS A 83 14.91 -14.10 5.84
N TYR A 84 14.92 -14.38 4.53
CA TYR A 84 13.98 -15.27 3.85
C TYR A 84 13.89 -16.69 4.48
N PRO A 85 14.98 -17.37 4.87
CA PRO A 85 14.89 -18.67 5.54
C PRO A 85 14.07 -18.61 6.84
N ARG A 86 14.31 -17.57 7.68
CA ARG A 86 13.55 -17.34 8.91
C ARG A 86 12.08 -16.99 8.61
N LEU A 87 11.82 -16.19 7.58
CA LEU A 87 10.47 -15.86 7.10
C LEU A 87 9.72 -17.11 6.58
N THR A 88 10.41 -18.10 6.01
CA THR A 88 9.77 -19.37 5.63
C THR A 88 9.52 -20.31 6.81
N ALA A 89 10.39 -20.29 7.83
CA ALA A 89 10.25 -21.11 9.02
C ALA A 89 9.17 -20.60 10.00
N THR A 90 8.86 -19.30 9.97
CA THR A 90 7.87 -18.69 10.87
C THR A 90 6.41 -19.01 10.50
N SER A 91 5.50 -18.67 11.42
CA SER A 91 4.07 -18.92 11.27
C SER A 91 3.47 -18.23 10.04
N ARG A 92 2.36 -18.77 9.51
CA ARG A 92 1.65 -18.15 8.39
C ARG A 92 1.22 -16.71 8.71
N HIS A 93 0.82 -16.43 9.95
CA HIS A 93 0.35 -15.12 10.38
C HIS A 93 1.47 -14.08 10.36
N ILE A 94 2.63 -14.38 10.96
CA ILE A 94 3.79 -13.48 10.95
C ILE A 94 4.30 -13.27 9.52
N ARG A 95 4.36 -14.32 8.70
CA ARG A 95 4.74 -14.20 7.28
C ARG A 95 3.75 -13.36 6.46
N SER A 96 2.44 -13.47 6.71
CA SER A 96 1.43 -12.60 6.11
C SER A 96 1.62 -11.15 6.52
N PHE A 97 1.67 -10.86 7.83
CA PHE A 97 1.90 -9.53 8.40
C PHE A 97 3.12 -8.84 7.77
N VAL A 98 4.30 -9.46 7.85
CA VAL A 98 5.55 -8.92 7.27
C VAL A 98 5.39 -8.63 5.77
N SER A 99 4.76 -9.54 5.03
CA SER A 99 4.55 -9.37 3.59
C SER A 99 3.60 -8.20 3.30
N GLU A 100 2.49 -8.09 4.01
CA GLU A 100 1.43 -7.12 3.77
C GLU A 100 1.85 -5.70 4.21
N CYS A 101 2.58 -5.58 5.33
CA CYS A 101 3.25 -4.34 5.75
C CYS A 101 4.31 -3.86 4.74
N THR A 102 5.12 -4.79 4.21
CA THR A 102 6.07 -4.48 3.12
C THR A 102 5.31 -4.01 1.87
N GLY A 103 4.19 -4.65 1.56
CA GLY A 103 3.29 -4.26 0.45
C GLY A 103 2.81 -2.82 0.56
N LEU A 104 2.29 -2.41 1.73
CA LEU A 104 1.78 -1.06 1.97
C LEU A 104 2.87 0.01 1.83
N GLY A 105 4.04 -0.19 2.46
CA GLY A 105 5.14 0.76 2.36
C GLY A 105 5.67 0.91 0.92
N VAL A 106 5.80 -0.19 0.18
CA VAL A 106 6.17 -0.14 -1.24
C VAL A 106 5.09 0.54 -2.09
N MET A 107 3.80 0.36 -1.79
CA MET A 107 2.72 1.05 -2.52
C MET A 107 2.82 2.58 -2.39
N SER A 108 3.16 3.09 -1.20
CA SER A 108 3.39 4.52 -1.00
C SER A 108 4.61 5.00 -1.79
N ALA A 109 5.75 4.29 -1.74
CA ALA A 109 6.93 4.66 -2.53
C ALA A 109 6.66 4.62 -4.06
N VAL A 110 5.88 3.64 -4.54
CA VAL A 110 5.35 3.59 -5.91
C VAL A 110 4.53 4.84 -6.22
N SER A 111 3.67 5.28 -5.29
CA SER A 111 2.80 6.45 -5.49
C SER A 111 3.60 7.77 -5.53
N GLU A 112 4.54 7.94 -4.60
CA GLU A 112 5.45 9.10 -4.53
C GLU A 112 6.31 9.21 -5.82
N THR A 113 6.69 8.07 -6.41
CA THR A 113 7.62 8.03 -7.55
C THR A 113 6.95 7.97 -8.92
N LEU A 114 5.76 7.38 -9.07
CA LEU A 114 5.01 7.32 -10.33
C LEU A 114 4.12 8.54 -10.55
N PHE A 115 3.26 8.84 -9.57
CA PHE A 115 2.22 9.88 -9.70
C PHE A 115 2.67 11.25 -9.17
N ALA A 116 3.94 11.38 -8.79
CA ALA A 116 4.49 12.50 -8.02
C ALA A 116 3.68 12.83 -6.75
N TRP A 117 2.92 11.85 -6.22
CA TRP A 117 2.04 12.00 -5.07
C TRP A 117 2.85 12.53 -3.88
N LYS A 118 2.36 13.61 -3.27
CA LYS A 118 2.93 14.15 -2.05
C LYS A 118 2.01 13.77 -0.90
N PRO A 119 2.50 13.01 0.08
CA PRO A 119 1.80 12.88 1.36
C PRO A 119 1.67 14.26 2.00
N ASP A 120 0.46 14.82 1.88
CA ASP A 120 -0.07 15.85 2.76
C ASP A 120 -1.28 15.31 3.55
N LYS A 121 -1.73 16.08 4.53
CA LYS A 121 -2.84 15.76 5.44
C LYS A 121 -4.16 15.34 4.76
N ARG A 122 -4.37 15.68 3.49
CA ARG A 122 -5.61 15.45 2.74
C ARG A 122 -5.45 14.41 1.62
N SER A 123 -4.21 14.02 1.34
CA SER A 123 -3.80 13.29 0.13
C SER A 123 -4.10 11.78 0.10
N LEU A 124 -4.56 11.16 1.21
CA LEU A 124 -4.70 9.71 1.35
C LEU A 124 -5.82 9.32 2.33
N ASN A 125 -6.58 8.27 2.02
CA ASN A 125 -7.63 7.71 2.88
C ASN A 125 -7.57 6.17 2.84
N SER A 126 -7.93 5.47 3.93
CA SER A 126 -8.14 4.00 3.91
C SER A 126 -9.58 3.64 3.57
N PHE A 127 -9.78 2.57 2.79
CA PHE A 127 -11.10 2.11 2.36
C PHE A 127 -11.99 1.58 3.50
N ASP A 128 -11.39 1.20 4.63
CA ASP A 128 -12.11 0.69 5.81
C ASP A 128 -12.51 1.78 6.81
N VAL A 129 -11.95 2.98 6.67
CA VAL A 129 -12.25 4.14 7.52
C VAL A 129 -12.98 5.27 6.78
N LEU A 130 -13.39 5.04 5.52
CA LEU A 130 -14.01 6.05 4.66
C LEU A 130 -15.17 6.82 5.36
N PRO A 131 -15.26 8.15 5.12
CA PRO A 131 -16.39 8.96 5.57
C PRO A 131 -17.74 8.34 5.22
N ARG A 132 -18.73 8.46 6.12
CA ARG A 132 -20.07 7.84 6.00
C ARG A 132 -20.76 8.18 4.66
N GLN A 133 -20.50 9.38 4.15
CA GLN A 133 -20.95 9.90 2.87
C GLN A 133 -20.43 9.06 1.68
N LEU A 134 -19.16 8.63 1.71
CA LEU A 134 -18.54 7.79 0.67
C LEU A 134 -18.90 6.31 0.79
N ILE A 135 -19.35 5.84 1.96
CA ILE A 135 -19.87 4.48 2.11
C ILE A 135 -21.08 4.23 1.19
N GLY A 136 -21.83 5.28 0.82
CA GLY A 136 -22.88 5.24 -0.20
C GLY A 136 -22.38 5.15 -1.64
N VAL A 137 -21.14 5.59 -1.91
CA VAL A 137 -20.50 5.58 -3.24
C VAL A 137 -19.87 4.21 -3.51
N TYR A 138 -18.91 3.80 -2.67
CA TYR A 138 -18.13 2.57 -2.87
C TYR A 138 -18.79 1.32 -2.26
N GLY A 139 -19.87 1.49 -1.49
CA GLY A 139 -20.64 0.40 -0.89
C GLY A 139 -20.05 -0.23 0.38
N ARG A 140 -20.91 -0.92 1.13
CA ARG A 140 -20.56 -1.62 2.40
C ARG A 140 -20.08 -3.06 2.26
N LYS A 141 -20.22 -3.70 1.08
CA LYS A 141 -19.96 -5.13 0.88
C LYS A 141 -19.35 -5.38 -0.49
N GLY A 142 -18.45 -6.35 -0.57
CA GLY A 142 -17.69 -6.70 -1.76
C GLY A 142 -16.19 -6.42 -1.59
N PRO A 143 -15.35 -6.80 -2.56
CA PRO A 143 -13.93 -6.45 -2.54
C PRO A 143 -13.77 -4.92 -2.60
N ARG A 144 -12.81 -4.40 -1.84
CA ARG A 144 -12.32 -3.02 -1.90
C ARG A 144 -10.82 -3.02 -2.16
N PRO A 145 -10.27 -2.01 -2.85
CA PRO A 145 -8.86 -1.63 -2.74
C PRO A 145 -8.52 -1.24 -1.29
N ASP A 146 -7.24 -1.11 -0.95
CA ASP A 146 -6.81 -0.82 0.43
C ASP A 146 -6.88 0.68 0.74
N LEU A 147 -6.33 1.51 -0.16
CA LEU A 147 -6.23 2.96 0.02
C LEU A 147 -6.85 3.74 -1.15
N LEU A 148 -7.15 5.01 -0.91
CA LEU A 148 -7.70 5.98 -1.85
C LEU A 148 -6.78 7.21 -1.85
N PHE A 149 -6.00 7.36 -2.93
CA PHE A 149 -5.02 8.42 -3.12
C PHE A 149 -5.65 9.60 -3.87
N HIS A 150 -5.34 10.82 -3.43
CA HIS A 150 -5.66 12.05 -4.15
C HIS A 150 -4.42 12.52 -4.92
N LEU A 151 -4.55 12.67 -6.22
CA LEU A 151 -3.55 13.23 -7.12
C LEU A 151 -4.07 14.55 -7.69
N ASP A 152 -3.19 15.40 -8.21
CA ASP A 152 -3.58 16.62 -8.95
C ASP A 152 -4.51 16.27 -10.14
N ALA A 153 -4.30 15.09 -10.75
CA ALA A 153 -5.10 14.52 -11.82
C ALA A 153 -6.50 14.01 -11.39
N GLY A 154 -6.76 13.86 -10.10
CA GLY A 154 -7.97 13.25 -9.55
C GLY A 154 -7.68 12.10 -8.56
N VAL A 155 -8.75 11.43 -8.14
CA VAL A 155 -8.68 10.36 -7.13
C VAL A 155 -8.45 9.00 -7.78
N ILE A 156 -7.49 8.22 -7.26
CA ILE A 156 -7.21 6.84 -7.69
C ILE A 156 -7.20 5.89 -6.49
N ALA A 157 -7.74 4.68 -6.67
CA ALA A 157 -7.67 3.66 -5.63
C ALA A 157 -6.37 2.83 -5.74
N GLY A 158 -5.73 2.52 -4.62
CA GLY A 158 -4.51 1.73 -4.54
C GLY A 158 -4.72 0.41 -3.81
N GLU A 159 -4.19 -0.66 -4.40
CA GLU A 159 -4.11 -2.00 -3.82
C GLU A 159 -2.65 -2.35 -3.46
N ALA A 160 -2.43 -2.86 -2.25
CA ALA A 160 -1.16 -3.39 -1.78
C ALA A 160 -1.30 -4.88 -1.39
N ARG A 161 -0.55 -5.75 -2.07
CA ARG A 161 -0.43 -7.17 -1.67
C ARG A 161 1.03 -7.58 -1.65
N GLY A 162 1.49 -8.13 -0.53
CA GLY A 162 2.79 -8.78 -0.44
C GLY A 162 2.66 -10.29 -0.33
N ARG A 163 3.53 -11.05 -1.00
CA ARG A 163 3.56 -12.51 -0.96
C ARG A 163 5.00 -13.04 -0.92
N SER A 164 5.24 -14.01 -0.05
CA SER A 164 6.49 -14.79 -0.05
C SER A 164 6.55 -15.78 -1.22
N ARG A 165 7.69 -15.90 -1.90
CA ARG A 165 7.92 -16.88 -2.99
C ARG A 165 9.24 -17.64 -2.81
N LYS A 166 9.30 -18.94 -3.13
CA LYS A 166 10.48 -19.81 -2.93
C LYS A 166 11.46 -19.76 -4.10
N GLU A 167 10.95 -19.44 -5.28
CA GLU A 167 11.65 -19.46 -6.55
C GLU A 167 12.72 -18.36 -6.62
N LYS A 168 13.94 -18.75 -7.02
CA LYS A 168 15.15 -17.89 -7.03
C LYS A 168 15.16 -16.83 -8.15
N SER A 169 14.18 -16.81 -9.06
CA SER A 169 14.02 -15.69 -9.99
C SER A 169 13.61 -14.44 -9.22
N LEU A 170 14.08 -13.26 -9.64
CA LEU A 170 13.63 -11.97 -9.07
C LEU A 170 12.11 -11.80 -9.24
N PHE A 171 11.60 -12.07 -10.44
CA PHE A 171 10.19 -11.95 -10.80
C PHE A 171 9.56 -13.30 -11.16
N PRO A 172 8.23 -13.45 -11.08
CA PRO A 172 7.54 -14.59 -11.66
C PRO A 172 7.48 -14.46 -13.19
N THR A 173 7.70 -15.58 -13.89
CA THR A 173 7.69 -15.71 -15.37
C THR A 173 6.29 -15.79 -15.98
N THR A 174 5.25 -15.86 -15.15
CA THR A 174 3.84 -15.71 -15.54
C THR A 174 3.06 -15.16 -14.35
N ALA A 175 1.93 -14.47 -14.57
CA ALA A 175 1.04 -14.07 -13.49
C ALA A 175 0.53 -15.29 -12.70
N THR A 176 0.77 -15.31 -11.39
CA THR A 176 0.30 -16.38 -10.50
C THR A 176 -1.21 -16.36 -10.33
N LYS A 177 -1.85 -17.48 -9.95
CA LYS A 177 -3.31 -17.54 -9.77
C LYS A 177 -3.84 -16.45 -8.81
N PRO A 178 -3.28 -16.25 -7.59
CA PRO A 178 -3.78 -15.19 -6.69
C PRO A 178 -3.64 -13.77 -7.27
N GLN A 179 -2.61 -13.54 -8.09
CA GLN A 179 -2.37 -12.26 -8.76
C GLN A 179 -3.39 -12.02 -9.88
N LYS A 180 -3.68 -13.06 -10.70
CA LYS A 180 -4.74 -13.06 -11.72
C LYS A 180 -6.12 -12.83 -11.10
N ASP A 181 -6.46 -13.62 -10.08
CA ASP A 181 -7.74 -13.56 -9.38
C ASP A 181 -7.96 -12.15 -8.79
N ARG A 182 -6.93 -11.51 -8.21
CA ARG A 182 -7.05 -10.16 -7.66
C ARG A 182 -7.11 -9.07 -8.72
N ILE A 183 -6.38 -9.19 -9.83
CA ILE A 183 -6.51 -8.27 -10.99
C ILE A 183 -7.95 -8.29 -11.53
N LEU A 184 -8.53 -9.49 -11.73
CA LEU A 184 -9.93 -9.65 -12.13
C LEU A 184 -10.91 -9.08 -11.09
N THR A 185 -10.61 -9.27 -9.80
CA THR A 185 -11.41 -8.73 -8.69
C THR A 185 -11.45 -7.20 -8.71
N LEU A 186 -10.31 -6.54 -8.93
CA LEU A 186 -10.22 -5.08 -8.99
C LEU A 186 -10.81 -4.50 -10.29
N ALA A 187 -10.63 -5.19 -11.43
CA ALA A 187 -11.30 -4.80 -12.68
C ALA A 187 -12.83 -4.81 -12.51
N ASN A 188 -13.37 -5.86 -11.89
CA ASN A 188 -14.80 -5.95 -11.57
C ASN A 188 -15.25 -4.92 -10.52
N TRP A 189 -14.40 -4.55 -9.56
CA TRP A 189 -14.67 -3.42 -8.67
C TRP A 189 -14.75 -2.09 -9.44
N SER A 190 -13.80 -1.83 -10.33
CA SER A 190 -13.76 -0.61 -11.15
C SER A 190 -15.02 -0.46 -12.01
N ILE A 191 -15.40 -1.51 -12.75
CA ILE A 191 -16.62 -1.52 -13.59
C ILE A 191 -17.86 -1.19 -12.73
N ARG A 192 -18.01 -1.83 -11.57
CA ARG A 192 -19.13 -1.59 -10.64
C ARG A 192 -19.15 -0.17 -10.05
N ASN A 193 -18.00 0.51 -10.02
CA ASN A 193 -17.84 1.90 -9.60
C ASN A 193 -17.73 2.86 -10.80
N THR A 194 -18.37 2.54 -11.94
CA THR A 194 -18.44 3.39 -13.15
C THR A 194 -17.06 3.65 -13.79
N GLY A 195 -16.18 2.64 -13.77
CA GLY A 195 -14.82 2.75 -14.31
C GLY A 195 -13.86 3.54 -13.41
N HIS A 196 -14.08 3.55 -12.08
CA HIS A 196 -13.18 4.25 -11.16
C HIS A 196 -11.75 3.74 -11.32
N PRO A 197 -10.76 4.62 -11.55
CA PRO A 197 -9.38 4.19 -11.77
C PRO A 197 -8.81 3.55 -10.50
N TYR A 198 -7.96 2.55 -10.71
CA TYR A 198 -7.22 1.87 -9.64
C TYR A 198 -5.84 1.48 -10.14
N PHE A 199 -4.89 1.33 -9.22
CA PHE A 199 -3.62 0.66 -9.46
C PHE A 199 -3.40 -0.45 -8.42
N MET A 200 -2.54 -1.41 -8.73
CA MET A 200 -2.14 -2.47 -7.81
C MET A 200 -0.62 -2.60 -7.74
N SER A 201 -0.09 -2.60 -6.53
CA SER A 201 1.26 -3.03 -6.22
C SER A 201 1.24 -4.46 -5.67
N TRP A 202 1.98 -5.35 -6.32
CA TRP A 202 2.10 -6.75 -5.91
C TRP A 202 3.56 -7.07 -5.59
N VAL A 203 3.89 -7.00 -4.30
CA VAL A 203 5.23 -7.23 -3.76
C VAL A 203 5.50 -8.72 -3.62
N TRP A 204 6.71 -9.12 -4.02
CA TRP A 204 7.25 -10.44 -3.82
C TRP A 204 8.45 -10.38 -2.88
N ILE A 205 8.43 -11.18 -1.81
CA ILE A 205 9.57 -11.39 -0.92
C ILE A 205 10.13 -12.79 -1.19
N GLY A 206 11.36 -12.87 -1.69
CA GLY A 206 12.01 -14.13 -2.05
C GLY A 206 13.44 -14.27 -1.53
N PRO A 207 14.11 -15.41 -1.80
CA PRO A 207 15.52 -15.59 -1.46
C PRO A 207 16.45 -14.63 -2.24
N SER A 208 15.94 -14.00 -3.30
CA SER A 208 16.65 -13.04 -4.17
C SER A 208 16.30 -11.58 -3.86
N GLY A 209 15.72 -11.30 -2.69
CA GLY A 209 15.31 -9.96 -2.24
C GLY A 209 13.83 -9.64 -2.45
N VAL A 210 13.51 -8.35 -2.37
CA VAL A 210 12.15 -7.80 -2.51
C VAL A 210 11.98 -7.13 -3.88
N VAL A 211 10.90 -7.47 -4.59
CA VAL A 211 10.53 -6.86 -5.88
C VAL A 211 9.03 -6.53 -5.94
N VAL A 212 8.59 -5.73 -6.92
CA VAL A 212 7.17 -5.37 -7.10
C VAL A 212 6.74 -5.43 -8.57
N ASP A 213 5.60 -6.09 -8.83
CA ASP A 213 4.83 -5.90 -10.07
C ASP A 213 3.79 -4.78 -9.82
N VAL A 214 3.86 -3.67 -10.57
CA VAL A 214 2.91 -2.55 -10.49
C VAL A 214 1.99 -2.54 -11.70
N PHE A 215 0.68 -2.62 -11.48
CA PHE A 215 -0.36 -2.62 -12.50
C PHE A 215 -1.12 -1.31 -12.48
N LEU A 216 -1.08 -0.59 -13.60
CA LEU A 216 -1.75 0.70 -13.80
C LEU A 216 -2.91 0.55 -14.80
N PRO A 217 -3.98 1.36 -14.70
CA PRO A 217 -5.08 1.29 -15.64
C PRO A 217 -4.66 1.88 -17.00
N ASP A 218 -5.19 1.33 -18.10
CA ASP A 218 -5.06 1.92 -19.45
C ASP A 218 -6.03 3.13 -19.61
N ASP A 219 -5.93 4.09 -18.70
CA ASP A 219 -6.71 5.35 -18.63
C ASP A 219 -5.77 6.54 -18.86
N GLU A 220 -6.00 7.32 -19.91
CA GLU A 220 -5.18 8.47 -20.30
C GLU A 220 -5.10 9.55 -19.20
N LYS A 221 -6.15 9.77 -18.41
CA LYS A 221 -6.16 10.81 -17.37
C LYS A 221 -5.23 10.46 -16.21
N VAL A 222 -5.15 9.17 -15.88
CA VAL A 222 -4.18 8.64 -14.92
C VAL A 222 -2.79 8.59 -15.54
N THR A 223 -2.67 8.04 -16.75
CA THR A 223 -1.38 7.67 -17.33
C THR A 223 -0.58 8.84 -17.90
N ASN A 224 -1.23 9.90 -18.37
CA ASN A 224 -0.55 11.14 -18.81
C ASN A 224 0.12 11.89 -17.64
N ASN A 225 -0.23 11.56 -16.39
CA ASN A 225 0.33 12.16 -15.18
C ASN A 225 1.37 11.25 -14.48
N ILE A 226 1.80 10.15 -15.13
CA ILE A 226 2.92 9.33 -14.66
C ILE A 226 4.24 10.01 -15.06
N ALA A 227 5.25 9.94 -14.19
CA ALA A 227 6.63 10.24 -14.53
C ALA A 227 7.09 9.43 -15.77
N THR A 228 7.21 10.11 -16.92
CA THR A 228 7.35 9.48 -18.25
C THR A 228 8.63 8.67 -18.40
N ASP A 229 9.66 8.94 -17.61
CA ASP A 229 10.94 8.23 -17.58
C ASP A 229 10.86 6.79 -17.01
N TRP A 230 9.71 6.39 -16.45
CA TRP A 230 9.36 5.00 -16.16
C TRP A 230 8.88 4.22 -17.38
N VAL A 231 8.24 4.89 -18.35
CA VAL A 231 7.66 4.26 -19.53
C VAL A 231 8.72 4.19 -20.61
N LYS A 232 9.08 2.97 -21.03
CA LYS A 232 9.99 2.74 -22.16
C LYS A 232 9.29 1.86 -23.19
N THR A 233 9.55 2.11 -24.47
CA THR A 233 8.97 1.34 -25.58
C THR A 233 9.63 -0.04 -25.66
N THR A 234 9.27 -0.91 -24.73
CA THR A 234 9.67 -2.33 -24.72
C THR A 234 8.70 -3.16 -25.55
N ASN A 235 9.21 -4.13 -26.29
CA ASN A 235 8.46 -5.32 -26.70
C ASN A 235 8.23 -6.19 -25.45
N GLY A 236 7.44 -5.66 -24.51
CA GLY A 236 7.28 -6.17 -23.16
C GLY A 236 6.49 -7.47 -23.11
N GLU A 237 6.65 -8.19 -21.99
CA GLU A 237 5.86 -9.37 -21.69
C GLU A 237 4.36 -9.02 -21.69
N ARG A 238 3.51 -9.86 -22.29
CA ARG A 238 2.05 -9.67 -22.35
C ARG A 238 1.34 -10.83 -21.68
N TRP A 239 0.57 -10.53 -20.63
CA TRP A 239 -0.30 -11.48 -19.96
C TRP A 239 -1.75 -11.26 -20.38
N VAL A 240 -2.43 -12.35 -20.75
CA VAL A 240 -3.87 -12.38 -20.97
C VAL A 240 -4.51 -13.09 -19.77
N ILE A 241 -5.36 -12.38 -19.05
CA ILE A 241 -5.99 -12.84 -17.81
C ILE A 241 -7.50 -12.88 -18.04
N ALA A 242 -8.05 -14.08 -18.23
CA ALA A 242 -9.48 -14.34 -18.30
C ALA A 242 -9.94 -15.01 -17.00
N PRO A 243 -11.21 -14.82 -16.57
CA PRO A 243 -11.76 -15.57 -15.45
C PRO A 243 -11.89 -17.05 -15.82
N GLU A 244 -11.69 -17.93 -14.84
CA GLU A 244 -12.01 -19.36 -14.95
C GLU A 244 -13.54 -19.53 -14.96
N ARG A 245 -14.19 -19.19 -16.09
CA ARG A 245 -15.58 -19.58 -16.36
C ARG A 245 -15.64 -21.10 -16.41
N SER A 246 -16.12 -21.72 -15.33
CA SER A 246 -16.36 -23.16 -15.24
C SER A 246 -17.12 -23.62 -16.47
N ARG A 247 -16.48 -24.46 -17.30
CA ARG A 247 -17.15 -25.10 -18.44
C ARG A 247 -18.22 -26.04 -17.91
N HIS A 248 -19.43 -25.53 -17.72
CA HIS A 248 -20.62 -26.37 -17.71
C HIS A 248 -20.62 -27.15 -19.02
N ARG A 249 -20.30 -28.44 -18.94
CA ARG A 249 -20.63 -29.38 -20.02
C ARG A 249 -22.12 -29.20 -20.29
N PRO A 250 -22.56 -29.01 -21.55
CA PRO A 250 -23.96 -29.19 -21.88
C PRO A 250 -24.36 -30.56 -21.37
N VAL A 251 -25.33 -30.62 -20.45
CA VAL A 251 -25.92 -31.88 -20.03
C VAL A 251 -26.79 -32.33 -21.19
N ILE A 252 -26.22 -33.15 -22.07
CA ILE A 252 -26.96 -33.89 -23.09
C ILE A 252 -27.74 -34.97 -22.34
N GLY A 253 -28.87 -34.57 -21.78
CA GLY A 253 -29.82 -35.49 -21.14
C GLY A 253 -30.69 -36.16 -22.19
N PRO A 254 -30.86 -37.48 -22.13
CA PRO A 254 -32.13 -38.10 -22.50
C PRO A 254 -33.19 -37.69 -21.45
N ALA A 255 -34.42 -37.45 -21.90
CA ALA A 255 -35.62 -37.58 -21.08
C ALA A 255 -36.13 -39.03 -21.20
N THR A 256 -37.03 -39.54 -20.35
CA THR A 256 -37.77 -38.96 -19.20
C THR A 256 -37.17 -39.50 -17.86
N ASP A 257 -37.81 -39.77 -16.71
CA ASP A 257 -39.22 -39.82 -16.27
C ASP A 257 -39.33 -39.81 -14.71
N PHE A 258 -40.54 -40.00 -14.19
CA PHE A 258 -40.94 -40.28 -12.79
C PHE A 258 -40.89 -39.14 -11.76
N SER A 259 -42.04 -38.45 -11.67
CA SER A 259 -42.82 -38.13 -10.46
C SER A 259 -42.20 -37.37 -9.26
N GLU A 260 -42.67 -36.12 -9.13
CA GLU A 260 -43.47 -35.62 -8.00
C GLU A 260 -43.04 -35.95 -6.55
N ASP A 261 -42.25 -35.04 -5.95
CA ASP A 261 -42.65 -34.23 -4.79
C ASP A 261 -41.66 -33.04 -4.65
N GLY A 262 -41.94 -31.89 -4.02
CA GLY A 262 -43.13 -31.52 -3.26
C GLY A 262 -43.06 -30.14 -2.60
N THR A 263 -42.37 -29.14 -3.19
CA THR A 263 -42.42 -27.74 -2.67
C THR A 263 -41.90 -26.71 -3.68
N MET A 264 -42.67 -25.66 -3.95
CA MET A 264 -42.19 -24.45 -4.64
C MET A 264 -41.93 -23.34 -3.63
N GLU A 265 -40.68 -22.87 -3.53
CA GLU A 265 -40.40 -21.48 -3.17
C GLU A 265 -39.54 -20.84 -4.27
N GLY A 266 -40.17 -20.02 -5.10
CA GLY A 266 -39.51 -19.29 -6.17
C GLY A 266 -38.65 -18.15 -5.62
N GLY A 267 -37.36 -18.40 -5.42
CA GLY A 267 -36.36 -17.39 -5.09
C GLY A 267 -36.16 -16.37 -6.22
N ASP A 268 -37.09 -15.42 -6.34
CA ASP A 268 -37.21 -14.46 -7.44
C ASP A 268 -35.87 -13.73 -7.68
N ASN A 269 -35.27 -14.00 -8.85
CA ASN A 269 -33.88 -13.68 -9.17
C ASN A 269 -33.71 -12.21 -9.60
N ARG A 270 -34.24 -11.30 -8.77
CA ARG A 270 -34.23 -9.86 -9.03
C ARG A 270 -32.83 -9.31 -8.93
N VAL A 271 -32.21 -9.12 -10.09
CA VAL A 271 -31.07 -8.23 -10.29
C VAL A 271 -31.45 -6.85 -9.74
N ALA A 272 -31.06 -6.61 -8.49
CA ALA A 272 -31.42 -5.39 -7.79
C ALA A 272 -30.75 -4.21 -8.50
N ARG A 273 -31.54 -3.46 -9.27
CA ARG A 273 -31.19 -2.15 -9.86
C ARG A 273 -30.91 -1.14 -8.74
N ARG A 274 -29.76 -1.31 -8.07
CA ARG A 274 -29.15 -0.24 -7.27
C ARG A 274 -29.01 0.95 -8.20
N ARG A 275 -29.70 2.04 -7.86
CA ARG A 275 -29.43 3.35 -8.46
C ARG A 275 -27.99 3.70 -8.11
N THR A 276 -27.06 3.44 -9.02
CA THR A 276 -25.68 3.92 -8.92
C THR A 276 -25.75 5.43 -8.97
N ILE A 277 -25.62 6.06 -7.80
CA ILE A 277 -25.61 7.51 -7.70
C ILE A 277 -24.38 7.98 -8.48
N ARG A 278 -24.61 8.66 -9.61
CA ARG A 278 -23.55 9.16 -10.49
C ARG A 278 -22.90 10.40 -9.87
N VAL A 279 -22.24 10.20 -8.73
CA VAL A 279 -21.52 11.24 -8.00
C VAL A 279 -20.38 11.74 -8.88
N GLN A 280 -20.38 13.05 -9.18
CA GLN A 280 -19.29 13.67 -9.93
C GLN A 280 -18.01 13.67 -9.08
N SER A 281 -16.85 13.58 -9.73
CA SER A 281 -15.55 13.54 -9.05
C SER A 281 -15.33 14.73 -8.10
N GLY A 282 -15.81 15.92 -8.46
CA GLY A 282 -15.79 17.11 -7.60
C GLY A 282 -16.59 16.95 -6.30
N THR A 283 -17.69 16.18 -6.30
CA THR A 283 -18.46 15.90 -5.08
C THR A 283 -17.75 14.90 -4.17
N VAL A 284 -17.12 13.86 -4.73
CA VAL A 284 -16.26 12.93 -3.96
C VAL A 284 -15.10 13.70 -3.31
N ARG A 285 -14.43 14.56 -4.10
CA ARG A 285 -13.34 15.42 -3.63
C ARG A 285 -13.77 16.33 -2.49
N ARG A 286 -14.85 17.10 -2.64
CA ARG A 286 -15.34 18.02 -1.59
C ARG A 286 -15.72 17.28 -0.30
N VAL A 287 -16.41 16.15 -0.39
CA VAL A 287 -16.76 15.31 0.77
C VAL A 287 -15.50 14.82 1.52
N LEU A 288 -14.42 14.51 0.79
CA LEU A 288 -13.14 14.13 1.37
C LEU A 288 -12.41 15.33 1.98
N GLU A 289 -12.39 16.49 1.32
CA GLU A 289 -11.79 17.73 1.84
C GLU A 289 -12.46 18.18 3.15
N GLU A 290 -13.81 18.09 3.23
CA GLU A 290 -14.58 18.38 4.45
C GLU A 290 -14.30 17.33 5.56
N SER A 291 -14.14 16.05 5.20
CA SER A 291 -13.89 14.97 6.18
C SER A 291 -12.45 14.90 6.66
N ALA A 292 -11.47 15.29 5.83
CA ALA A 292 -10.05 15.26 6.18
C ALA A 292 -9.75 16.16 7.38
N ASN A 293 -10.38 17.35 7.47
CA ASN A 293 -10.22 18.23 8.63
C ASN A 293 -10.65 17.56 9.96
N GLN A 294 -11.65 16.67 9.92
CA GLN A 294 -12.09 15.92 11.10
C GLN A 294 -11.15 14.76 11.46
N ALA A 295 -10.54 14.13 10.44
CA ALA A 295 -9.48 13.14 10.63
C ALA A 295 -8.20 13.79 11.17
N ASP A 296 -7.81 14.97 10.68
CA ASP A 296 -6.70 15.79 11.18
C ASP A 296 -6.85 16.08 12.67
N ILE A 297 -8.01 16.56 13.12
CA ILE A 297 -8.29 16.84 14.54
C ILE A 297 -8.14 15.57 15.39
N GLN A 298 -8.56 14.41 14.88
CA GLN A 298 -8.40 13.13 15.58
C GLN A 298 -6.93 12.66 15.61
N ALA A 299 -6.21 12.77 14.49
CA ALA A 299 -4.80 12.43 14.39
C ALA A 299 -3.92 13.31 15.29
N ASP A 300 -4.10 14.64 15.27
CA ASP A 300 -3.36 15.55 16.13
C ASP A 300 -3.69 15.35 17.63
N ALA A 301 -4.92 14.94 17.96
CA ALA A 301 -5.29 14.56 19.33
C ALA A 301 -4.67 13.21 19.78
N VAL A 302 -4.56 12.22 18.89
CA VAL A 302 -3.83 10.96 19.17
C VAL A 302 -2.33 11.23 19.32
N MET A 303 -1.73 11.98 18.40
CA MET A 303 -0.33 12.38 18.46
C MET A 303 -0.01 13.23 19.70
N ARG A 304 -0.95 14.06 20.16
CA ARG A 304 -0.81 14.78 21.45
C ARG A 304 -0.77 13.81 22.65
N LYS A 305 -1.68 12.83 22.72
CA LYS A 305 -1.68 11.81 23.78
C LYS A 305 -0.43 10.94 23.77
N LEU A 306 0.06 10.56 22.60
CA LEU A 306 1.32 9.80 22.44
C LEU A 306 2.52 10.65 22.88
N PHE A 307 2.55 11.93 22.51
CA PHE A 307 3.58 12.87 22.96
C PHE A 307 3.58 13.01 24.49
N GLU A 308 2.45 13.32 25.11
CA GLU A 308 2.33 13.55 26.57
C GLU A 308 2.83 12.36 27.41
N ARG A 309 2.61 11.12 26.94
CA ARG A 309 2.97 9.88 27.64
C ARG A 309 4.42 9.44 27.50
N ARG A 310 5.08 9.75 26.38
CA ARG A 310 6.43 9.23 26.07
C ARG A 310 7.54 10.06 26.71
N PRO A 311 8.72 9.48 27.02
CA PRO A 311 9.88 10.23 27.49
C PRO A 311 10.48 11.09 26.37
N ILE A 312 11.13 12.20 26.73
CA ILE A 312 11.91 13.01 25.77
C ILE A 312 13.15 12.23 25.36
N VAL A 313 13.38 12.12 24.05
CA VAL A 313 14.55 11.46 23.45
C VAL A 313 15.52 12.45 22.78
N GLY A 314 15.08 13.68 22.52
CA GLY A 314 15.86 14.77 21.94
C GLY A 314 14.99 15.82 21.28
N SER A 315 15.46 16.44 20.20
CA SER A 315 14.76 17.53 19.49
C SER A 315 15.11 17.60 18.00
N VAL A 316 14.25 18.25 17.21
CA VAL A 316 14.46 18.59 15.79
C VAL A 316 13.94 20.00 15.56
N ALA A 317 14.73 20.90 14.97
CA ALA A 317 14.48 22.34 14.88
C ALA A 317 14.21 23.01 16.26
N GLY A 318 14.80 22.46 17.33
CA GLY A 318 14.47 22.84 18.71
C GLY A 318 13.14 22.31 19.25
N ILE A 319 12.25 21.77 18.40
CA ILE A 319 11.00 21.14 18.83
C ILE A 319 11.34 19.83 19.57
N PRO A 320 10.85 19.60 20.81
CA PRO A 320 11.12 18.37 21.54
C PRO A 320 10.47 17.16 20.84
N VAL A 321 11.23 16.07 20.77
CA VAL A 321 10.77 14.75 20.33
C VAL A 321 10.61 13.84 21.55
N ARG A 322 9.43 13.25 21.70
CA ARG A 322 9.14 12.22 22.71
C ARG A 322 8.87 10.89 22.04
N GLY A 323 9.54 9.84 22.47
CA GLY A 323 9.61 8.60 21.69
C GLY A 323 10.25 7.43 22.41
N LYS A 324 10.52 6.37 21.64
CA LYS A 324 11.23 5.18 22.11
C LYS A 324 12.07 4.61 20.97
N TRP A 325 13.27 4.13 21.31
CA TRP A 325 14.09 3.29 20.42
C TRP A 325 13.70 1.82 20.60
N ILE A 326 13.46 1.13 19.49
CA ILE A 326 12.93 -0.23 19.40
C ILE A 326 13.98 -1.10 18.69
N THR A 327 14.55 -2.05 19.42
CA THR A 327 15.62 -2.92 18.95
C THR A 327 15.06 -4.08 18.11
N ALA A 328 15.56 -4.30 16.89
CA ALA A 328 15.07 -5.33 15.97
C ALA A 328 15.61 -6.74 16.32
N ASN A 329 15.20 -7.27 17.47
CA ASN A 329 15.73 -8.48 18.11
C ASN A 329 14.80 -9.71 18.06
N ALA A 330 13.64 -9.65 17.40
CA ALA A 330 12.66 -10.75 17.38
C ALA A 330 13.17 -12.05 16.71
N LEU A 331 14.36 -12.03 16.09
CA LEU A 331 15.03 -13.18 15.48
C LEU A 331 16.43 -13.49 16.07
N GLY A 332 16.76 -12.96 17.26
CA GLY A 332 18.06 -13.13 17.92
C GLY A 332 18.80 -11.78 18.07
N PRO A 333 20.15 -11.76 17.98
CA PRO A 333 20.91 -10.51 18.00
C PRO A 333 20.39 -9.53 16.93
N ALA A 334 20.16 -8.29 17.33
CA ALA A 334 19.61 -7.28 16.45
C ALA A 334 20.66 -6.71 15.50
N THR A 335 20.21 -6.38 14.30
CA THR A 335 21.00 -5.71 13.25
C THR A 335 20.66 -4.22 13.11
N HIS A 336 19.49 -3.81 13.61
CA HIS A 336 18.96 -2.46 13.51
C HIS A 336 18.28 -2.03 14.81
N GLU A 337 18.12 -0.72 14.97
CA GLU A 337 17.29 -0.11 16.01
C GLU A 337 16.50 1.07 15.41
N VAL A 338 15.26 1.23 15.89
CA VAL A 338 14.27 2.13 15.27
C VAL A 338 13.67 3.07 16.29
N LEU A 339 13.86 4.39 16.12
CA LEU A 339 13.09 5.40 16.84
C LEU A 339 11.68 5.46 16.26
N VAL A 340 10.67 5.37 17.13
CA VAL A 340 9.34 5.90 16.86
C VAL A 340 9.07 7.04 17.86
N GLY A 341 9.18 8.27 17.37
CA GLY A 341 9.03 9.50 18.13
C GLY A 341 7.92 10.40 17.59
N VAL A 342 7.40 11.25 18.46
CA VAL A 342 6.41 12.29 18.12
C VAL A 342 6.98 13.64 18.49
N LEU A 343 6.85 14.63 17.60
CA LEU A 343 7.23 16.02 17.86
C LEU A 343 6.13 16.72 18.70
N GLY A 344 6.54 17.64 19.58
CA GLY A 344 5.61 18.43 20.41
C GLY A 344 4.58 19.19 19.57
N GLU A 345 5.03 19.79 18.47
CA GLU A 345 4.23 20.48 17.46
C GLU A 345 4.68 20.10 16.05
N GLY A 346 3.94 20.51 15.02
CA GLY A 346 4.37 20.33 13.63
C GLY A 346 5.39 21.40 13.23
N LEU A 347 6.41 21.02 12.45
CA LEU A 347 7.37 21.99 11.91
C LEU A 347 6.64 23.10 11.11
N PRO A 348 7.01 24.39 11.28
CA PRO A 348 6.38 25.50 10.55
C PRO A 348 6.64 25.36 9.05
N THR A 349 5.56 25.33 8.25
CA THR A 349 5.63 24.95 6.84
C THR A 349 5.97 26.11 5.90
N GLU A 350 7.21 26.58 5.93
CA GLU A 350 7.77 27.32 4.80
C GLU A 350 8.19 26.36 3.67
N GLY A 351 7.26 26.09 2.75
CA GLY A 351 7.60 25.66 1.39
C GLY A 351 8.02 24.19 1.16
N ARG A 352 7.02 23.34 0.87
CA ARG A 352 7.13 22.26 -0.15
C ARG A 352 8.15 21.12 0.09
N ALA A 353 8.46 20.72 1.32
CA ALA A 353 9.13 19.43 1.57
C ALA A 353 8.75 18.79 2.92
N GLN A 354 8.10 17.62 2.89
CA GLN A 354 7.89 16.81 4.10
C GLN A 354 8.04 15.28 3.91
N ARG A 355 8.03 14.75 2.67
CA ARG A 355 8.62 13.41 2.33
C ARG A 355 9.60 13.44 1.14
N ARG A 356 10.39 14.50 1.06
CA ARG A 356 11.73 14.52 0.44
C ARG A 356 12.66 15.04 1.56
N ARG A 357 13.90 14.58 1.75
CA ARG A 357 14.94 14.26 0.77
C ARG A 357 15.61 12.88 1.01
N ARG A 358 16.72 12.63 0.32
CA ARG A 358 17.48 11.37 0.30
C ARG A 358 18.85 11.60 0.94
N SER A 359 19.18 10.82 1.96
CA SER A 359 20.52 10.80 2.59
C SER A 359 21.22 9.47 2.30
N LEU A 360 22.56 9.51 2.28
CA LEU A 360 23.44 8.34 2.19
C LEU A 360 23.86 7.83 3.59
N GLY A 361 23.43 8.51 4.65
CA GLY A 361 23.67 8.14 6.04
C GLY A 361 22.46 7.47 6.68
N VAL A 362 21.62 8.28 7.34
CA VAL A 362 20.49 7.78 8.14
C VAL A 362 19.26 7.55 7.27
N ASP A 363 18.50 6.49 7.56
CA ASP A 363 17.16 6.34 7.02
C ASP A 363 16.15 6.97 8.01
N ALA A 364 15.72 8.21 7.73
CA ALA A 364 14.80 8.98 8.55
C ALA A 364 13.59 9.49 7.74
N ALA A 365 12.41 9.45 8.35
CA ALA A 365 11.16 9.92 7.79
C ALA A 365 10.35 10.69 8.83
N LEU A 366 9.79 11.83 8.44
CA LEU A 366 8.86 12.62 9.26
C LEU A 366 7.51 12.69 8.53
N ASP A 367 6.42 12.41 9.24
CA ASP A 367 5.06 12.52 8.71
C ASP A 367 4.17 13.32 9.67
N GLY A 368 3.94 14.60 9.32
CA GLY A 368 3.30 15.60 10.17
C GLY A 368 4.07 15.86 11.46
N ARG A 369 3.84 15.00 12.47
CA ARG A 369 4.51 15.00 13.77
C ARG A 369 5.15 13.65 14.14
N LEU A 370 4.93 12.57 13.39
CA LEU A 370 5.56 11.27 13.64
C LEU A 370 6.93 11.19 12.98
N LEU A 371 7.98 11.09 13.79
CA LEU A 371 9.35 10.84 13.36
C LEU A 371 9.66 9.34 13.48
N THR A 372 10.07 8.73 12.37
CA THR A 372 10.68 7.39 12.36
C THR A 372 12.14 7.50 11.91
N VAL A 373 13.06 6.89 12.65
CA VAL A 373 14.49 6.84 12.28
C VAL A 373 14.99 5.40 12.45
N VAL A 374 15.63 4.85 11.42
CA VAL A 374 16.27 3.53 11.45
C VAL A 374 17.78 3.73 11.37
N HIS A 375 18.53 3.07 12.25
CA HIS A 375 19.98 2.90 12.11
C HIS A 375 20.38 1.43 12.29
N HIS A 376 21.54 1.07 11.73
CA HIS A 376 22.19 -0.19 12.03
C HIS A 376 22.89 -0.13 13.40
N LEU A 377 23.12 -1.30 14.02
CA LEU A 377 23.80 -1.40 15.33
C LEU A 377 25.32 -1.58 15.23
N ASP A 378 25.89 -1.65 14.02
CA ASP A 378 27.33 -1.54 13.75
C ASP A 378 27.77 -0.09 13.39
N GLU A 379 26.83 0.85 13.27
CA GLU A 379 27.08 2.30 13.23
C GLU A 379 26.84 2.96 14.60
N GLU A 380 27.51 4.08 14.86
CA GLU A 380 27.12 4.97 15.97
C GLU A 380 25.70 5.51 15.74
N ARG A 381 24.86 5.48 16.79
CA ARG A 381 23.50 6.03 16.75
C ARG A 381 23.55 7.48 16.27
N PRO A 382 22.75 7.87 15.25
CA PRO A 382 22.84 9.18 14.64
C PRO A 382 22.55 10.31 15.64
N SER A 383 23.40 11.34 15.64
CA SER A 383 23.17 12.54 16.44
C SER A 383 21.92 13.29 15.96
N TRP A 384 21.31 14.08 16.85
CA TRP A 384 20.16 14.91 16.51
C TRP A 384 20.50 15.93 15.40
N ASP A 385 21.73 16.44 15.33
CA ASP A 385 22.19 17.26 14.19
C ASP A 385 22.25 16.48 12.86
N ARG A 386 22.51 15.16 12.88
CA ARG A 386 22.48 14.30 11.68
C ARG A 386 21.03 14.10 11.24
N ILE A 387 20.16 13.70 12.18
CA ILE A 387 18.70 13.55 11.95
C ILE A 387 18.07 14.86 11.45
N GLU A 388 18.36 15.99 12.08
CA GLU A 388 17.85 17.30 11.68
C GLU A 388 18.35 17.72 10.30
N ARG A 389 19.62 17.49 9.97
CA ARG A 389 20.13 17.74 8.61
C ARG A 389 19.44 16.85 7.58
N ASP A 390 19.27 15.57 7.85
CA ASP A 390 18.64 14.61 6.93
C ASP A 390 17.13 14.91 6.70
N ILE A 391 16.44 15.54 7.66
CA ILE A 391 15.03 15.97 7.55
C ILE A 391 14.90 17.37 6.92
N LEU A 392 15.67 18.35 7.40
CA LEU A 392 15.48 19.77 7.06
C LEU A 392 16.36 20.27 5.91
N ARG A 393 17.63 19.83 5.84
CA ARG A 393 18.60 20.43 4.91
C ARG A 393 18.67 19.65 3.61
N ALA A 394 18.61 20.39 2.51
CA ALA A 394 18.56 19.86 1.18
C ALA A 394 19.76 20.35 0.35
N PRO A 395 20.28 19.52 -0.56
CA PRO A 395 20.54 19.92 -1.93
C PRO A 395 19.20 20.03 -2.72
#